data_AF-A0A8C0IR35-F1
#
_entry.id   AF-A0A8C0IR35-F1
#
_cell.length_a   1.000
_cell.length_b   1.000
_cell.length_c   1.000
_cell.angle_alpha   90.00
_cell.angle_beta   90.00
_cell.angle_gamma   90.00
#
_symmetry.space_group_name_H-M   'P 1'
#
loop_
_entity.id
_entity.type
_entity.pdbx_description
1 polymer ?
#
loop_
_entity_poly.entity_id
_entity_poly.type
_entity_poly.pdbx_seq_one_letter_code
_entity_poly.pdbx_strand_id
1 'polypeptide(L)'
;MTHLQTGLSPETIEKARLELNENPDVLHQDIQQVRDMIITRPDIGFLRTDDAFILRFLRARKFHQTDAFRLLAQYFQYRQLNLDMFKNFKADDPGIKRALTDGFPGVLEKRDHYGRKILLLFAANWDQSRNSFTDILRAILLSLEVLIEDQELQINGFILIIDWSNFSFKQASKLTPSILKLAIEGLQVQLITAPTGRGSLLQANGSCRKRHGLRDLLATVSSSSHWPGVVNRGQWELRLTGPVDGAGK
;
A
#
# COMPACT_ATOMS: atom_id res chain seq x y z
N MET A 1 -8.47 23.72 16.34
CA MET A 1 -7.89 22.54 15.67
C MET A 1 -7.49 21.55 16.75
N THR A 2 -8.01 20.33 16.67
CA THR A 2 -7.58 19.24 17.57
C THR A 2 -6.15 18.81 17.20
N HIS A 3 -5.35 18.33 18.16
CA HIS A 3 -3.99 17.85 17.89
C HIS A 3 -3.96 16.77 16.77
N LEU A 4 -5.07 16.07 16.56
CA LEU A 4 -5.31 15.03 15.56
C LEU A 4 -5.39 15.52 14.11
N GLN A 5 -5.44 16.83 13.87
CA GLN A 5 -5.43 17.43 12.52
C GLN A 5 -4.17 18.30 12.27
N THR A 6 -3.22 18.29 13.20
CA THR A 6 -2.00 19.08 13.08
C THR A 6 -1.18 18.62 11.89
N GLY A 7 -0.83 19.55 10.99
CA GLY A 7 0.02 19.29 9.83
C GLY A 7 -0.72 19.00 8.52
N LEU A 8 -2.05 19.00 8.50
CA LEU A 8 -2.84 18.89 7.26
C LEU A 8 -2.94 20.24 6.54
N SER A 9 -2.84 20.23 5.21
CA SER A 9 -3.12 21.43 4.40
C SER A 9 -4.60 21.83 4.49
N PRO A 10 -4.96 23.13 4.31
CA PRO A 10 -6.35 23.57 4.28
C PRO A 10 -7.20 22.84 3.24
N GLU A 11 -6.61 22.54 2.08
CA GLU A 11 -7.25 21.77 1.01
C GLU A 11 -7.56 20.34 1.44
N THR A 12 -6.64 19.72 2.17
CA THR A 12 -6.81 18.35 2.69
C THR A 12 -7.86 18.29 3.79
N ILE A 13 -7.91 19.31 4.67
CA ILE A 13 -8.97 19.44 5.69
C ILE A 13 -10.34 19.59 5.03
N GLU A 14 -10.45 20.46 4.02
CA GLU A 14 -11.72 20.67 3.32
C GLU A 14 -12.16 19.41 2.56
N LYS A 15 -11.21 18.69 1.95
CA LYS A 15 -11.47 17.40 1.33
C LYS A 15 -11.97 16.36 2.35
N ALA A 16 -11.35 16.26 3.52
CA ALA A 16 -11.81 15.35 4.58
C ALA A 16 -13.24 15.67 5.04
N ARG A 17 -13.56 16.96 5.19
CA ARG A 17 -14.90 17.43 5.53
C ARG A 17 -15.93 17.04 4.46
N LEU A 18 -15.61 17.31 3.18
CA LEU A 18 -16.53 17.10 2.05
C LEU A 18 -16.69 15.63 1.66
N GLU A 19 -15.61 14.86 1.62
CA GLU A 19 -15.62 13.50 1.09
C GLU A 19 -15.82 12.43 2.17
N LEU A 20 -15.36 12.72 3.40
CA LEU A 20 -15.31 11.75 4.51
C LEU A 20 -16.24 12.11 5.67
N ASN A 21 -16.92 13.25 5.63
CA ASN A 21 -17.73 13.76 6.73
C ASN A 21 -16.93 14.00 8.03
N GLU A 22 -15.61 14.25 7.93
CA GLU A 22 -14.79 14.54 9.09
C GLU A 22 -15.20 15.89 9.69
N ASN A 23 -15.74 15.87 10.92
CA ASN A 23 -16.12 17.07 11.65
C ASN A 23 -15.21 17.26 12.87
N PRO A 24 -14.38 18.32 12.91
CA PRO A 24 -13.48 18.58 14.03
C PRO A 24 -14.17 18.72 15.40
N ASP A 25 -15.42 19.19 15.42
CA ASP A 25 -16.13 19.51 16.66
C ASP A 25 -16.65 18.26 17.39
N VAL A 26 -16.90 17.17 16.65
CA VAL A 26 -17.41 15.90 17.20
C VAL A 26 -16.39 14.75 17.10
N LEU A 27 -15.18 15.03 16.61
CA LEU A 27 -14.13 14.05 16.36
C LEU A 27 -13.85 13.13 17.56
N HIS A 28 -13.75 13.70 18.76
CA HIS A 28 -13.52 12.91 19.98
C HIS A 28 -14.70 12.00 20.33
N GLN A 29 -15.94 12.44 20.05
CA GLN A 29 -17.14 11.64 20.28
C GLN A 29 -17.20 10.46 19.29
N ASP A 30 -16.86 10.69 18.02
CA ASP A 30 -16.81 9.64 17.01
C ASP A 30 -15.78 8.55 17.34
N ILE A 31 -14.60 8.96 17.80
CA ILE A 31 -13.55 8.03 18.26
C ILE A 31 -14.03 7.24 19.47
N GLN A 32 -14.68 7.90 20.44
CA GLN A 32 -15.19 7.24 21.64
C GLN A 32 -16.27 6.20 21.30
N GLN A 33 -17.19 6.50 20.38
CA GLN A 33 -18.22 5.55 19.94
C GLN A 33 -17.60 4.27 19.36
N VAL A 34 -16.53 4.38 18.56
CA VAL A 34 -15.82 3.20 18.04
C VAL A 34 -15.17 2.40 19.17
N ARG A 35 -14.59 3.10 20.16
CA ARG A 35 -13.96 2.47 21.32
C ARG A 35 -14.98 1.72 22.20
N ASP A 36 -16.17 2.29 22.39
CA ASP A 36 -17.22 1.67 23.20
C ASP A 36 -17.72 0.35 22.59
N MET A 37 -17.67 0.21 21.26
CA MET A 37 -18.05 -1.04 20.59
C MET A 37 -17.03 -2.18 20.78
N ILE A 38 -15.79 -1.89 21.19
CA ILE A 38 -14.73 -2.90 21.38
C ILE A 38 -15.14 -3.99 22.37
N ILE A 39 -15.85 -3.62 23.44
CA ILE A 39 -16.31 -4.57 24.47
C ILE A 39 -17.26 -5.65 23.92
N THR A 40 -17.88 -5.40 22.75
CA THR A 40 -18.82 -6.33 22.12
C THR A 40 -18.12 -7.50 21.41
N ARG A 41 -16.79 -7.45 21.26
CA ARG A 41 -15.96 -8.49 20.62
C ARG A 41 -14.83 -8.97 21.52
N PRO A 42 -15.14 -9.62 22.66
CA PRO A 42 -14.10 -10.12 23.58
C PRO A 42 -13.23 -11.25 22.99
N ASP A 43 -13.64 -11.82 21.85
CA ASP A 43 -12.88 -12.81 21.10
C ASP A 43 -11.68 -12.21 20.33
N ILE A 44 -11.64 -10.89 20.14
CA ILE A 44 -10.57 -10.19 19.42
C ILE A 44 -9.64 -9.48 20.40
N GLY A 45 -8.33 -9.66 20.21
CA GLY A 45 -7.28 -8.97 20.93
C GLY A 45 -6.96 -7.62 20.28
N PHE A 46 -7.65 -6.56 20.71
CA PHE A 46 -7.40 -5.20 20.24
C PHE A 46 -6.12 -4.63 20.89
N LEU A 47 -4.98 -4.78 20.21
CA LEU A 47 -3.67 -4.40 20.76
C LEU A 47 -3.38 -2.90 20.73
N ARG A 48 -4.18 -2.10 20.00
CA ARG A 48 -3.98 -0.66 19.82
C ARG A 48 -5.31 0.06 19.58
N THR A 49 -5.58 1.11 20.36
CA THR A 49 -6.88 1.83 20.38
C THR A 49 -6.73 3.35 20.67
N ASP A 50 -5.52 3.91 20.48
CA ASP A 50 -5.31 5.35 20.57
C ASP A 50 -6.08 6.11 19.49
N ASP A 51 -6.37 7.38 19.76
CA ASP A 51 -7.18 8.25 18.89
C ASP A 51 -6.67 8.28 17.45
N ALA A 52 -5.34 8.45 17.27
CA ALA A 52 -4.73 8.50 15.94
C ALA A 52 -4.86 7.17 15.17
N PHE A 53 -4.86 6.04 15.88
CA PHE A 53 -5.07 4.73 15.28
C PHE A 53 -6.54 4.51 14.88
N ILE A 54 -7.49 4.79 15.77
CA ILE A 54 -8.93 4.67 15.47
C ILE A 54 -9.35 5.59 14.33
N LEU A 55 -8.78 6.80 14.28
CA LEU A 55 -9.07 7.79 13.25
C LEU A 55 -8.83 7.27 11.82
N ARG A 56 -7.84 6.38 11.62
CA ARG A 56 -7.59 5.72 10.33
C ARG A 56 -8.84 4.98 9.84
N PHE A 57 -9.52 4.26 10.73
CA PHE A 57 -10.70 3.47 10.43
C PHE A 57 -11.95 4.34 10.24
N LEU A 58 -12.07 5.44 10.98
CA LEU A 58 -13.13 6.43 10.79
C LEU A 58 -13.01 7.09 9.41
N ARG A 59 -11.82 7.60 9.05
CA ARG A 59 -11.55 8.19 7.73
C ARG A 59 -11.83 7.20 6.61
N ALA A 60 -11.34 5.96 6.75
CA ALA A 60 -11.61 4.85 5.83
C ALA A 60 -13.10 4.56 5.58
N ARG A 61 -13.94 4.85 6.56
CA ARG A 61 -15.39 4.57 6.53
C ARG A 61 -16.23 5.84 6.53
N LYS A 62 -15.64 6.97 6.15
CA LYS A 62 -16.34 8.26 6.03
C LYS A 62 -17.14 8.59 7.30
N PHE A 63 -16.52 8.30 8.44
CA PHE A 63 -17.07 8.51 9.77
C PHE A 63 -18.35 7.72 10.08
N HIS A 64 -18.65 6.64 9.34
CA HIS A 64 -19.64 5.66 9.74
C HIS A 64 -19.06 4.77 10.85
N GLN A 65 -19.39 5.07 12.11
CA GLN A 65 -18.76 4.50 13.31
C GLN A 65 -18.90 2.98 13.36
N THR A 66 -20.08 2.44 13.04
CA THR A 66 -20.32 0.99 13.03
C THR A 66 -19.48 0.27 11.98
N ASP A 67 -19.34 0.83 10.78
CA ASP A 67 -18.52 0.23 9.73
C ASP A 67 -17.02 0.40 10.02
N ALA A 68 -16.62 1.51 10.65
CA ALA A 68 -15.26 1.73 11.14
C ALA A 68 -14.88 0.69 12.18
N PHE A 69 -15.75 0.42 13.15
CA PHE A 69 -15.55 -0.65 14.13
C PHE A 69 -15.47 -2.03 13.47
N ARG A 70 -16.34 -2.33 12.49
CA ARG A 70 -16.28 -3.60 11.75
C ARG A 70 -14.93 -3.78 11.06
N LEU A 71 -14.39 -2.72 10.45
CA LEU A 71 -13.08 -2.75 9.82
C LEU A 71 -11.95 -2.92 10.85
N LEU A 72 -12.01 -2.21 11.98
CA LEU A 72 -11.06 -2.34 13.09
C LEU A 72 -11.02 -3.77 13.66
N ALA A 73 -12.20 -4.37 13.86
CA ALA A 73 -12.32 -5.75 14.33
C ALA A 73 -11.73 -6.73 13.30
N GLN A 74 -12.06 -6.57 12.01
CA GLN A 74 -11.50 -7.39 10.93
C GLN A 74 -9.96 -7.26 10.85
N TYR A 75 -9.42 -6.07 11.09
CA TYR A 75 -7.98 -5.83 11.10
C TYR A 75 -7.24 -6.66 12.15
N PHE A 76 -7.70 -6.62 13.40
CA PHE A 76 -7.08 -7.41 14.46
C PHE A 76 -7.36 -8.90 14.32
N GLN A 77 -8.58 -9.27 13.94
CA GLN A 77 -8.95 -10.67 13.70
C GLN A 77 -8.08 -11.30 12.59
N TYR A 78 -7.84 -10.59 11.49
CA TYR A 78 -6.97 -11.07 10.42
C TYR A 78 -5.55 -11.32 10.93
N ARG A 79 -5.00 -10.43 11.76
CA ARG A 79 -3.67 -10.61 12.37
C ARG A 79 -3.62 -11.80 13.32
N GLN A 80 -4.65 -11.99 14.14
CA GLN A 80 -4.75 -13.13 15.06
C GLN A 80 -4.88 -14.47 14.34
N LEU A 81 -5.61 -14.52 13.22
CA LEU A 81 -5.77 -15.74 12.42
C LEU A 81 -4.53 -16.08 11.57
N ASN A 82 -3.69 -15.09 11.29
CA ASN A 82 -2.53 -15.23 10.39
C ASN A 82 -1.21 -14.86 11.07
N LEU A 83 -0.97 -15.35 12.30
CA LEU A 83 0.20 -14.99 13.10
C LEU A 83 1.54 -15.16 12.37
N ASP A 84 1.68 -16.19 11.53
CA ASP A 84 2.89 -16.43 10.75
C ASP A 84 3.23 -15.29 9.78
N MET A 85 2.22 -14.57 9.27
CA MET A 85 2.42 -13.39 8.42
C MET A 85 2.99 -12.20 9.22
N PHE A 86 2.66 -12.11 10.50
CA PHE A 86 2.96 -10.95 11.34
C PHE A 86 4.07 -11.22 12.37
N LYS A 87 4.66 -12.42 12.37
CA LYS A 87 5.83 -12.74 13.18
C LYS A 87 7.04 -11.95 12.72
N ASN A 88 7.70 -11.23 13.65
CA ASN A 88 8.82 -10.33 13.36
C ASN A 88 8.52 -9.33 12.23
N PHE A 89 7.30 -8.79 12.22
CA PHE A 89 6.83 -7.88 11.16
C PHE A 89 7.47 -6.49 11.25
N LYS A 90 8.71 -6.40 10.79
CA LYS A 90 9.57 -5.22 10.83
C LYS A 90 10.44 -5.15 9.58
N ALA A 91 10.93 -3.97 9.24
CA ALA A 91 11.72 -3.75 8.02
C ALA A 91 13.11 -4.41 8.04
N ASP A 92 13.60 -4.80 9.22
CA ASP A 92 14.87 -5.51 9.41
C ASP A 92 14.75 -7.03 9.31
N ASP A 93 13.52 -7.57 9.25
CA ASP A 93 13.29 -8.98 8.95
C ASP A 93 13.94 -9.34 7.59
N PRO A 94 14.76 -10.41 7.51
CA PRO A 94 15.52 -10.69 6.30
C PRO A 94 14.68 -10.89 5.05
N GLY A 95 13.48 -11.47 5.18
CA GLY A 95 12.54 -11.69 4.08
C GLY A 95 11.96 -10.37 3.57
N ILE A 96 11.39 -9.59 4.50
CA ILE A 96 10.81 -8.28 4.19
C ILE A 96 11.87 -7.33 3.61
N LYS A 97 13.04 -7.22 4.26
CA LYS A 97 14.13 -6.34 3.83
C LYS A 97 14.57 -6.64 2.40
N ARG A 98 14.70 -7.92 2.08
CA ARG A 98 15.10 -8.38 0.74
C ARG A 98 14.04 -8.06 -0.30
N ALA A 99 12.77 -8.34 -0.02
CA ALA A 99 11.66 -8.00 -0.91
C ALA A 99 11.59 -6.48 -1.18
N LEU A 100 11.73 -5.64 -0.14
CA LEU A 100 11.77 -4.18 -0.28
C LEU A 100 12.96 -3.71 -1.12
N THR A 101 14.15 -4.28 -0.89
CA THR A 101 15.37 -3.95 -1.65
C THR A 101 15.25 -4.36 -3.11
N ASP A 102 14.56 -5.46 -3.39
CA ASP A 102 14.28 -5.95 -4.75
C ASP A 102 13.10 -5.21 -5.42
N GLY A 103 12.50 -4.21 -4.75
CA GLY A 103 11.45 -3.36 -5.32
C GLY A 103 10.03 -3.91 -5.17
N PHE A 104 9.76 -4.72 -4.14
CA PHE A 104 8.45 -5.29 -3.85
C PHE A 104 7.87 -4.78 -2.52
N PRO A 105 7.00 -3.75 -2.52
CA PRO A 105 6.66 -2.88 -3.65
C PRO A 105 7.68 -1.77 -3.86
N GLY A 106 7.74 -1.24 -5.08
CA GLY A 106 8.34 0.06 -5.34
C GLY A 106 7.37 1.17 -4.91
N VAL A 107 7.88 2.24 -4.33
CA VAL A 107 7.07 3.38 -3.90
C VAL A 107 7.59 4.64 -4.57
N LEU A 108 6.74 5.33 -5.35
CA LEU A 108 7.14 6.57 -6.00
C LEU A 108 7.25 7.71 -4.98
N GLU A 109 8.28 8.53 -5.13
CA GLU A 109 8.51 9.69 -4.28
C GLU A 109 7.35 10.69 -4.41
N LYS A 110 7.01 11.05 -5.65
CA LYS A 110 5.91 11.97 -5.96
C LYS A 110 4.56 11.28 -5.82
N ARG A 111 3.58 12.05 -5.36
CA ARG A 111 2.16 11.67 -5.36
C ARG A 111 1.54 11.96 -6.74
N ASP A 112 0.39 11.35 -7.02
CA ASP A 112 -0.38 11.70 -8.22
C ASP A 112 -1.06 13.08 -8.06
N HIS A 113 -1.76 13.54 -9.10
CA HIS A 113 -2.46 14.83 -9.08
C HIS A 113 -3.69 14.86 -8.14
N TYR A 114 -4.07 13.74 -7.53
CA TYR A 114 -5.08 13.66 -6.47
C TYR A 114 -4.47 13.56 -5.07
N GLY A 115 -3.14 13.68 -4.95
CA GLY A 115 -2.41 13.57 -3.68
C GLY A 115 -2.23 12.13 -3.20
N ARG A 116 -2.47 11.12 -4.04
CA ARG A 116 -2.34 9.70 -3.69
C ARG A 116 -0.91 9.24 -3.80
N LYS A 117 -0.47 8.36 -2.89
CA LYS A 117 0.81 7.66 -3.03
C LYS A 117 0.71 6.57 -4.10
N ILE A 118 1.75 6.37 -4.91
CA ILE A 118 1.75 5.37 -5.97
C ILE A 118 2.73 4.25 -5.59
N LEU A 119 2.20 3.03 -5.52
CA LEU A 119 2.96 1.79 -5.36
C LEU A 119 3.00 1.05 -6.69
N LEU A 120 4.15 0.46 -7.01
CA LEU A 120 4.39 -0.26 -8.25
C LEU A 120 4.82 -1.70 -7.94
N LEU A 121 4.27 -2.64 -8.71
CA LEU A 121 4.70 -4.03 -8.75
C LEU A 121 4.93 -4.45 -10.20
N PHE A 122 6.16 -4.87 -10.51
CA PHE A 122 6.48 -5.47 -11.81
C PHE A 122 6.53 -6.99 -11.63
N ALA A 123 5.47 -7.69 -12.03
CA ALA A 123 5.32 -9.11 -11.76
C ALA A 123 6.44 -9.96 -12.40
N ALA A 124 6.93 -9.55 -13.57
CA ALA A 124 8.06 -10.20 -14.23
C ALA A 124 9.37 -10.16 -13.44
N ASN A 125 9.56 -9.14 -12.60
CA ASN A 125 10.79 -9.00 -11.80
C ASN A 125 10.83 -9.97 -10.60
N TRP A 126 9.75 -10.72 -10.35
CA TRP A 126 9.71 -11.65 -9.24
C TRP A 126 10.62 -12.86 -9.48
N ASP A 127 11.80 -12.80 -8.88
CA ASP A 127 12.71 -13.95 -8.76
C ASP A 127 12.29 -14.84 -7.59
N GLN A 128 11.67 -15.96 -7.92
CA GLN A 128 11.16 -16.94 -6.96
C GLN A 128 12.25 -17.67 -6.17
N SER A 129 13.49 -17.64 -6.65
CA SER A 129 14.62 -18.21 -5.90
C SER A 129 15.09 -17.28 -4.77
N ARG A 130 14.78 -15.99 -4.88
CA ARG A 130 15.17 -14.96 -3.91
C ARG A 130 14.02 -14.62 -2.97
N ASN A 131 12.82 -14.38 -3.48
CA ASN A 131 11.68 -13.94 -2.67
C ASN A 131 10.54 -14.94 -2.73
N SER A 132 10.07 -15.37 -1.57
CA SER A 132 8.79 -16.05 -1.48
C SER A 132 7.66 -15.04 -1.74
N PHE A 133 6.51 -15.52 -2.22
CA PHE A 133 5.34 -14.64 -2.34
C PHE A 133 4.90 -14.10 -0.96
N THR A 134 5.08 -14.89 0.09
CA THR A 134 4.83 -14.49 1.47
C THR A 134 5.70 -13.30 1.89
N ASP A 135 7.00 -13.31 1.58
CA ASP A 135 7.90 -12.19 1.87
C ASP A 135 7.46 -10.91 1.13
N ILE A 136 7.07 -11.05 -0.14
CA ILE A 136 6.55 -9.94 -0.96
C ILE A 136 5.26 -9.39 -0.34
N LEU A 137 4.31 -10.26 0.02
CA LEU A 137 3.06 -9.83 0.64
C LEU A 137 3.31 -9.15 1.99
N ARG A 138 4.20 -9.68 2.83
CA ARG A 138 4.61 -9.06 4.09
C ARG A 138 5.22 -7.69 3.88
N ALA A 139 6.08 -7.53 2.87
CA ALA A 139 6.68 -6.25 2.51
C ALA A 139 5.64 -5.23 2.00
N ILE A 140 4.66 -5.67 1.21
CA ILE A 140 3.55 -4.81 0.78
C ILE A 140 2.73 -4.36 1.99
N LEU A 141 2.30 -5.30 2.85
CA LEU A 141 1.52 -4.96 4.05
C LEU A 141 2.29 -4.01 4.96
N LEU A 142 3.60 -4.22 5.17
CA LEU A 142 4.41 -3.33 6.00
C LEU A 142 4.54 -1.93 5.38
N SER A 143 4.72 -1.86 4.07
CA SER A 143 4.75 -0.59 3.34
C SER A 143 3.45 0.18 3.53
N LEU A 144 2.30 -0.50 3.44
CA LEU A 144 1.00 0.11 3.66
C LEU A 144 0.78 0.57 5.11
N GLU A 145 1.27 -0.18 6.10
CA GLU A 145 1.22 0.22 7.52
C GLU A 145 2.00 1.50 7.78
N VAL A 146 3.18 1.64 7.16
CA VAL A 146 4.00 2.86 7.26
C VAL A 146 3.34 4.02 6.52
N LEU A 147 2.83 3.79 5.31
CA LEU A 147 2.21 4.85 4.51
C LEU A 147 0.95 5.43 5.17
N ILE A 148 0.16 4.61 5.87
CA ILE A 148 -1.06 5.09 6.53
C ILE A 148 -0.78 5.83 7.86
N GLU A 149 0.47 5.95 8.28
CA GLU A 149 0.83 6.86 9.39
C GLU A 149 0.72 8.34 8.98
N ASP A 150 0.92 8.63 7.69
CA ASP A 150 0.73 9.97 7.10
C ASP A 150 -0.77 10.29 7.00
N GLN A 151 -1.20 11.33 7.72
CA GLN A 151 -2.59 11.76 7.77
C GLN A 151 -3.12 12.23 6.42
N GLU A 152 -2.28 12.80 5.55
CA GLU A 152 -2.72 13.18 4.21
C GLU A 152 -2.99 11.95 3.35
N LEU A 153 -2.23 10.87 3.55
CA LEU A 153 -2.50 9.59 2.88
C LEU A 153 -3.73 8.87 3.46
N GLN A 154 -4.04 9.08 4.73
CA GLN A 154 -5.32 8.69 5.33
C GLN A 154 -6.50 9.49 4.80
N ILE A 155 -6.33 10.51 3.96
CA ILE A 155 -7.42 11.28 3.33
C ILE A 155 -7.43 11.02 1.82
N ASN A 156 -6.26 11.11 1.20
CA ASN A 156 -6.10 10.98 -0.24
C ASN A 156 -6.08 9.51 -0.70
N GLY A 157 -5.49 8.62 0.11
CA GLY A 157 -5.29 7.21 -0.21
C GLY A 157 -4.04 6.94 -1.05
N PHE A 158 -4.02 5.76 -1.66
CA PHE A 158 -2.91 5.28 -2.49
C PHE A 158 -3.42 4.48 -3.68
N ILE A 159 -2.55 4.24 -4.66
CA ILE A 159 -2.80 3.42 -5.84
C ILE A 159 -1.74 2.34 -5.91
N LEU A 160 -2.18 1.10 -6.16
CA LEU A 160 -1.29 0.00 -6.51
C LEU A 160 -1.41 -0.29 -8.00
N ILE A 161 -0.31 -0.10 -8.73
CA ILE A 161 -0.21 -0.45 -10.15
C ILE A 161 0.57 -1.75 -10.25
N ILE A 162 -0.01 -2.75 -10.92
CA ILE A 162 0.64 -4.03 -11.16
C ILE A 162 0.83 -4.20 -12.65
N ASP A 163 2.09 -4.23 -13.07
CA ASP A 163 2.48 -4.59 -14.43
C ASP A 163 2.68 -6.10 -14.52
N TRP A 164 1.78 -6.74 -15.27
CA TRP A 164 1.79 -8.18 -15.54
C TRP A 164 2.55 -8.54 -16.82
N SER A 165 3.11 -7.56 -17.53
CA SER A 165 3.88 -7.80 -18.75
C SER A 165 5.04 -8.74 -18.47
N ASN A 166 5.22 -9.76 -19.33
CA ASN A 166 6.24 -10.80 -19.18
C ASN A 166 6.13 -11.68 -17.92
N PHE A 167 4.97 -11.69 -17.24
CA PHE A 167 4.71 -12.66 -16.18
C PHE A 167 4.64 -14.08 -16.74
N SER A 168 5.48 -14.97 -16.22
CA SER A 168 5.65 -16.32 -16.76
C SER A 168 4.73 -17.35 -16.11
N PHE A 169 4.46 -18.46 -16.79
CA PHE A 169 3.79 -19.62 -16.20
C PHE A 169 4.54 -20.20 -15.01
N LYS A 170 5.89 -20.19 -15.05
CA LYS A 170 6.71 -20.56 -13.90
C LYS A 170 6.36 -19.70 -12.68
N GLN A 171 6.22 -18.39 -12.89
CA GLN A 171 5.81 -17.49 -11.83
C GLN A 171 4.40 -17.81 -11.31
N ALA A 172 3.43 -17.96 -12.22
CA ALA A 172 2.05 -18.29 -11.91
C ALA A 172 1.92 -19.60 -11.11
N SER A 173 2.74 -20.61 -11.39
CA SER A 173 2.68 -21.93 -10.74
C SER A 173 2.88 -21.91 -9.22
N LYS A 174 3.46 -20.84 -8.66
CA LYS A 174 3.67 -20.67 -7.22
C LYS A 174 2.54 -19.91 -6.52
N LEU A 175 1.57 -19.38 -7.27
CA LEU A 175 0.39 -18.70 -6.73
C LEU A 175 -0.71 -19.72 -6.45
N THR A 176 -0.71 -20.28 -5.24
CA THR A 176 -1.76 -21.20 -4.80
C THR A 176 -3.06 -20.47 -4.45
N PRO A 177 -4.24 -21.11 -4.54
CA PRO A 177 -5.49 -20.48 -4.12
C PRO A 177 -5.47 -19.97 -2.68
N SER A 178 -4.82 -20.70 -1.77
CA SER A 178 -4.65 -20.29 -0.37
C SER A 178 -3.81 -19.01 -0.22
N ILE A 179 -2.71 -18.87 -0.97
CA ILE A 179 -1.86 -17.68 -0.85
C ILE A 179 -2.52 -16.45 -1.50
N LEU A 180 -3.28 -16.67 -2.58
CA LEU A 180 -4.08 -15.62 -3.22
C LEU A 180 -5.21 -15.15 -2.31
N LYS A 181 -5.91 -16.07 -1.64
CA LYS A 181 -6.92 -15.74 -0.63
C LYS A 181 -6.30 -14.91 0.50
N LEU A 182 -5.15 -15.33 1.01
CA LEU A 182 -4.43 -14.60 2.05
C LEU A 182 -4.07 -13.18 1.61
N ALA A 183 -3.58 -13.01 0.39
CA ALA A 183 -3.27 -11.70 -0.18
C ALA A 183 -4.51 -10.82 -0.34
N ILE A 184 -5.60 -11.37 -0.87
CA ILE A 184 -6.87 -10.65 -1.05
C ILE A 184 -7.39 -10.17 0.30
N GLU A 185 -7.48 -11.05 1.30
CA GLU A 185 -7.98 -10.70 2.63
C GLU A 185 -7.10 -9.64 3.32
N GLY A 186 -5.78 -9.83 3.30
CA GLY A 186 -4.85 -8.87 3.93
C GLY A 186 -4.85 -7.51 3.24
N LEU A 187 -4.82 -7.50 1.91
CA LEU A 187 -4.92 -6.27 1.14
C LEU A 187 -6.30 -5.63 1.25
N GLN A 188 -7.39 -6.38 1.38
CA GLN A 188 -8.72 -5.82 1.56
C GLN A 188 -8.85 -5.13 2.92
N VAL A 189 -8.30 -5.72 3.98
CA VAL A 189 -8.25 -5.07 5.30
C VAL A 189 -7.47 -3.75 5.22
N GLN A 190 -6.34 -3.71 4.50
CA GLN A 190 -5.47 -2.52 4.46
C GLN A 190 -5.87 -1.48 3.39
N LEU A 191 -6.25 -1.90 2.19
CA LEU A 191 -6.68 -1.02 1.08
C LEU A 191 -7.99 -0.31 1.40
N ILE A 192 -8.92 -0.99 2.08
CA ILE A 192 -10.15 -0.33 2.47
C ILE A 192 -9.98 0.47 3.78
N THR A 193 -8.77 0.59 4.35
CA THR A 193 -8.44 1.69 5.28
C THR A 193 -8.09 3.00 4.57
N ALA A 194 -7.95 2.99 3.24
CA ALA A 194 -7.87 4.22 2.45
C ALA A 194 -9.29 4.78 2.19
N PRO A 195 -9.53 6.10 2.32
CA PRO A 195 -10.87 6.68 2.42
C PRO A 195 -11.62 6.79 1.10
N THR A 196 -10.88 6.86 0.00
CA THR A 196 -11.48 6.85 -1.31
C THR A 196 -11.69 5.39 -1.69
N GLY A 197 -12.92 5.01 -2.00
CA GLY A 197 -13.26 3.77 -2.72
C GLY A 197 -12.63 3.69 -4.13
N ARG A 198 -11.50 4.37 -4.34
CA ARG A 198 -10.62 4.40 -5.51
C ARG A 198 -9.23 3.84 -5.15
N GLY A 199 -9.16 2.88 -4.22
CA GLY A 199 -8.10 1.87 -4.24
C GLY A 199 -8.26 1.03 -5.50
N SER A 200 -8.01 1.62 -6.67
CA SER A 200 -8.12 0.94 -7.95
C SER A 200 -6.83 0.15 -8.14
N LEU A 201 -6.94 -1.18 -8.11
CA LEU A 201 -5.90 -2.05 -8.63
C LEU A 201 -5.93 -1.89 -10.15
N LEU A 202 -5.09 -1.00 -10.68
CA LEU A 202 -5.02 -0.77 -12.12
C LEU A 202 -4.11 -1.84 -12.71
N GLN A 203 -4.71 -2.77 -13.46
CA GLN A 203 -3.98 -3.70 -14.31
C GLN A 203 -3.58 -2.96 -15.60
N ALA A 204 -2.29 -2.80 -15.82
CA ALA A 204 -1.79 -2.40 -17.13
C ALA A 204 -1.71 -3.65 -18.02
N ASN A 205 -2.74 -3.89 -18.84
CA ASN A 205 -2.66 -4.96 -19.85
C ASN A 205 -1.88 -4.47 -21.08
N GLY A 206 -0.93 -5.28 -21.52
CA GLY A 206 0.09 -5.02 -22.55
C GLY A 206 -0.43 -4.85 -23.99
N SER A 207 -1.40 -3.96 -24.20
CA SER A 207 -1.92 -3.61 -25.53
C SER A 207 -1.71 -2.13 -25.87
N CYS A 208 -0.76 -1.43 -25.23
CA CYS A 208 -0.33 -0.11 -25.70
C CYS A 208 0.66 -0.31 -26.87
N ARG A 209 0.09 -0.56 -28.06
CA ARG A 209 0.80 -0.72 -29.33
C ARG A 209 1.57 0.58 -29.62
N LYS A 210 2.90 0.52 -29.47
CA LYS A 210 3.92 1.42 -30.05
C LYS A 210 3.45 2.86 -30.36
N ARG A 211 3.27 3.73 -29.37
CA ARG A 211 3.53 5.18 -29.53
C ARG A 211 4.04 5.77 -28.22
N HIS A 212 5.32 6.12 -28.21
CA HIS A 212 5.97 7.16 -27.40
C HIS A 212 5.16 7.71 -26.20
N GLY A 213 5.17 7.02 -25.05
CA GLY A 213 4.46 7.52 -23.87
C GLY A 213 4.91 7.00 -22.49
N LEU A 214 5.94 6.16 -22.40
CA LEU A 214 6.46 5.66 -21.10
C LEU A 214 7.86 6.15 -20.75
N ARG A 215 8.65 6.58 -21.75
CA ARG A 215 9.98 7.19 -21.50
C ARG A 215 9.86 8.57 -20.84
N ASP A 216 8.80 9.32 -21.16
CA ASP A 216 8.61 10.69 -20.67
C ASP A 216 8.13 10.75 -19.21
N LEU A 217 7.45 9.70 -18.72
CA LEU A 217 7.04 9.62 -17.31
C LEU A 217 8.20 9.27 -16.38
N LEU A 218 9.19 8.53 -16.88
CA LEU A 218 10.37 8.07 -16.13
C LEU A 218 11.52 9.08 -16.15
N ALA A 219 11.46 10.11 -16.99
CA ALA A 219 12.53 11.12 -17.11
C ALA A 219 12.58 12.13 -15.94
N THR A 220 11.50 12.36 -15.20
CA THR A 220 11.33 13.57 -14.34
C THR A 220 11.42 13.33 -12.82
N VAL A 221 12.21 12.35 -12.36
CA VAL A 221 12.38 12.10 -10.92
C VAL A 221 13.87 12.01 -10.59
N SER A 222 14.36 13.02 -9.87
CA SER A 222 15.72 13.16 -9.37
C SER A 222 15.71 13.28 -7.85
N SER A 223 16.47 12.37 -7.23
CA SER A 223 17.22 12.48 -5.97
C SER A 223 16.50 12.87 -4.68
N SER A 224 16.29 11.89 -3.79
CA SER A 224 16.43 12.05 -2.33
C SER A 224 16.62 10.70 -1.61
N SER A 225 17.35 10.71 -0.49
CA SER A 225 18.17 9.62 0.05
C SER A 225 17.67 9.00 1.38
N HIS A 226 16.35 8.90 1.59
CA HIS A 226 15.81 8.45 2.90
C HIS A 226 14.90 7.21 2.90
N TRP A 227 14.81 6.44 1.80
CA TRP A 227 14.12 5.13 1.79
C TRP A 227 15.06 4.00 1.35
N PRO A 228 15.09 2.82 2.01
CA PRO A 228 15.87 1.66 1.59
C PRO A 228 15.48 1.08 0.22
N GLY A 229 14.37 1.54 -0.36
CA GLY A 229 13.85 1.11 -1.67
C GLY A 229 13.90 2.21 -2.75
N VAL A 230 14.72 3.25 -2.60
CA VAL A 230 14.89 4.24 -3.68
C VAL A 230 15.51 3.56 -4.89
N VAL A 231 14.71 3.43 -5.96
CA VAL A 231 15.11 2.82 -7.23
C VAL A 231 16.21 3.67 -7.86
N ASN A 232 17.45 3.19 -7.80
CA ASN A 232 18.58 3.84 -8.44
C ASN A 232 18.62 3.45 -9.93
N ARG A 233 18.52 4.46 -10.81
CA ARG A 233 18.38 4.30 -12.27
C ARG A 233 19.47 3.40 -12.91
N GLY A 234 20.68 3.42 -12.34
CA GLY A 234 21.85 2.74 -12.89
C GLY A 234 21.85 1.20 -12.85
N GLN A 235 20.97 0.55 -12.06
CA GLN A 235 20.90 -0.93 -12.07
C GLN A 235 20.20 -1.51 -13.31
N TRP A 236 19.49 -0.67 -14.07
CA TRP A 236 18.64 -1.13 -15.18
C TRP A 236 19.15 -0.73 -16.58
N GLU A 237 20.08 0.22 -16.68
CA GLU A 237 20.67 0.59 -17.99
C GLU A 237 21.63 -0.48 -18.54
N LEU A 238 22.29 -1.26 -17.68
CA LEU A 238 23.28 -2.26 -18.08
C LEU A 238 22.71 -3.58 -18.67
N ARG A 239 21.38 -3.75 -18.78
CA ARG A 239 20.77 -4.96 -19.37
C ARG A 239 19.99 -4.72 -20.67
N LEU A 240 19.94 -3.49 -21.18
CA LEU A 240 19.23 -3.17 -22.43
C LEU A 240 20.15 -3.02 -23.66
N THR A 241 21.46 -3.09 -23.48
CA THR A 241 22.43 -3.09 -24.58
C THR A 241 23.06 -4.49 -24.71
N GLY A 242 22.36 -5.42 -25.37
CA GLY A 242 23.03 -6.55 -26.02
C GLY A 242 23.65 -6.08 -27.35
N PRO A 243 24.69 -6.76 -27.87
CA PRO A 243 25.51 -6.23 -28.96
C PRO A 243 24.68 -6.07 -30.23
N VAL A 244 24.82 -4.90 -30.86
CA VAL A 244 24.43 -4.72 -32.26
C VAL A 244 25.48 -5.45 -33.08
N ASP A 245 25.13 -6.60 -33.63
CA ASP A 245 25.95 -7.28 -34.62
C ASP A 245 26.10 -6.35 -35.83
N GLY A 246 27.32 -5.84 -35.99
CA GLY A 246 27.81 -5.26 -37.22
C GLY A 246 28.55 -6.31 -38.04
N ALA A 247 28.04 -6.61 -39.22
CA ALA A 247 28.72 -7.07 -40.46
C ALA A 247 27.61 -7.58 -41.40
N GLY A 248 27.39 -7.10 -42.62
CA GLY A 248 28.36 -6.64 -43.60
C GLY A 248 28.49 -7.69 -44.71
N LYS A 249 27.57 -7.66 -45.68
CA LYS A 249 27.78 -7.78 -47.14
C LYS A 249 26.45 -7.73 -47.87
#